data_AF-A0A7C6NSM1-F1
#
_entry.id   AF-A0A7C6NSM1-F1
#
_cell.length_a   1.000
_cell.length_b   1.000
_cell.length_c   1.000
_cell.angle_alpha   90.00
_cell.angle_beta   90.00
_cell.angle_gamma   90.00
#
_symmetry.space_group_name_H-M   'P 1'
#
loop_
_entity.id
_entity.type
_entity.pdbx_description
1 polymer ?
#
loop_
_entity_poly.entity_id
_entity_poly.type
_entity_poly.pdbx_seq_one_letter_code
_entity_poly.pdbx_strand_id
1 'polypeptide(L)'
;MRPEVELFAGEMEKQLDKNEHKGGWGNCDRRFLLLELTKNYYHLEKLLVCFEGFGNVLRPILISEESEKDILRRCANIANFAMMIADNYGGLGDE
;
A
#
# COMPACT_ATOMS: atom_id res chain seq x y z
N MET A 1 13.25 5.67 14.36
CA MET A 1 12.00 5.78 13.57
C MET A 1 10.82 5.77 14.53
N ARG A 2 9.66 6.36 14.21
CA ARG A 2 8.47 6.18 15.06
C ARG A 2 7.99 4.72 14.96
N PRO A 3 7.47 4.09 16.04
CA PRO A 3 7.04 2.69 15.99
C PRO A 3 6.02 2.40 14.87
N GLU A 4 5.10 3.32 14.61
CA GLU A 4 4.09 3.18 13.57
C GLU A 4 4.70 3.17 12.17
N VAL A 5 5.75 3.99 11.97
CA VAL A 5 6.47 4.07 10.70
C VAL A 5 7.30 2.80 10.49
N GLU A 6 7.90 2.25 11.54
CA GLU A 6 8.66 0.98 11.47
C GLU A 6 7.75 -0.21 11.13
N LEU A 7 6.59 -0.31 11.79
CA LEU A 7 5.59 -1.35 11.47
C LEU A 7 5.08 -1.24 10.04
N PHE A 8 4.82 -0.01 9.57
CA PHE A 8 4.35 0.23 8.21
C PHE A 8 5.42 -0.08 7.16
N ALA A 9 6.66 0.35 7.39
CA ALA A 9 7.80 0.05 6.54
C ALA A 9 8.06 -1.46 6.46
N GLY A 10 7.90 -2.18 7.58
CA GLY A 10 7.98 -3.64 7.58
C GLY A 10 6.91 -4.31 6.71
N GLU A 11 5.69 -3.75 6.64
CA GLU A 11 4.68 -4.26 5.70
C GLU A 11 4.98 -3.89 4.25
N MET A 12 5.47 -2.68 3.99
CA MET A 12 5.97 -2.25 2.69
C MET A 12 6.98 -3.26 2.15
N GLU A 13 8.01 -3.58 2.95
CA GLU A 13 9.07 -4.52 2.59
C GLU A 13 8.53 -5.92 2.25
N LYS A 14 7.65 -6.47 3.09
CA LYS A 14 7.00 -7.77 2.81
C LYS A 14 6.27 -7.80 1.47
N GLN A 15 5.71 -6.68 1.01
CA GLN A 15 5.04 -6.65 -0.31
C GLN A 15 6.04 -6.51 -1.46
N LEU A 16 7.18 -5.84 -1.24
CA LEU A 16 8.28 -5.77 -2.21
C LEU A 16 8.91 -7.15 -2.41
N ASP A 17 9.27 -7.83 -1.32
CA ASP A 17 9.83 -9.19 -1.28
C ASP A 17 8.98 -10.19 -2.10
N LYS A 18 7.65 -10.17 -1.90
CA LYS A 18 6.72 -11.00 -2.69
C LYS A 18 6.81 -10.78 -4.20
N ASN A 19 7.23 -9.60 -4.64
CA ASN A 19 7.35 -9.21 -6.04
C ASN A 19 8.79 -9.19 -6.55
N GLU A 20 9.78 -9.54 -5.72
CA GLU A 20 11.20 -9.43 -6.07
C GLU A 20 11.56 -10.28 -7.30
N HIS A 21 10.92 -11.45 -7.43
CA HIS A 21 11.02 -12.32 -8.60
C HIS A 21 10.63 -11.67 -9.95
N LYS A 22 10.02 -10.47 -9.94
CA LYS A 22 9.65 -9.71 -11.14
C LYS A 22 10.75 -8.77 -11.65
N GLY A 23 11.90 -8.69 -10.96
CA GLY A 23 13.10 -8.01 -11.46
C GLY A 23 13.19 -6.52 -11.14
N GLY A 24 12.54 -6.06 -10.07
CA GLY A 24 12.57 -4.65 -9.63
C GLY A 24 11.66 -3.71 -10.43
N TRP A 25 11.75 -2.40 -10.17
CA TRP A 25 10.85 -1.38 -10.74
C TRP A 25 11.53 -0.28 -11.58
N GLY A 26 12.87 -0.31 -11.68
CA GLY A 26 13.63 0.72 -12.41
C GLY A 26 13.27 0.86 -13.90
N ASN A 27 12.72 -0.19 -14.51
CA ASN A 27 12.26 -0.19 -15.91
C ASN A 27 10.73 -0.20 -16.05
N CYS A 28 9.97 -0.08 -14.96
CA CYS A 28 8.52 -0.07 -15.04
C CYS A 28 8.00 1.21 -15.72
N ASP A 29 7.09 1.04 -16.68
CA ASP A 29 6.42 2.17 -17.32
C ASP A 29 5.60 2.98 -16.29
N ARG A 30 5.65 4.31 -16.40
CA ARG A 30 4.92 5.21 -15.50
C ARG A 30 3.42 4.93 -15.47
N ARG A 31 2.82 4.50 -16.60
CA ARG A 31 1.38 4.20 -16.63
C ARG A 31 1.08 2.92 -15.86
N PHE A 32 1.98 1.94 -15.91
CA PHE A 32 1.85 0.73 -15.11
C PHE A 32 1.88 1.04 -13.61
N LEU A 33 2.87 1.82 -13.16
CA LEU A 33 2.99 2.18 -11.73
C LEU A 33 1.78 2.98 -11.23
N LEU A 34 1.31 3.96 -12.01
CA LEU A 34 0.10 4.72 -11.68
C LEU A 34 -1.14 3.83 -11.65
N LEU A 35 -1.28 2.90 -12.62
CA LEU A 35 -2.41 1.98 -12.65
C LEU A 35 -2.45 1.08 -11.41
N GLU A 36 -1.32 0.52 -10.99
CA GLU A 36 -1.26 -0.34 -9.80
C GLU A 36 -1.49 0.44 -8.50
N LEU A 37 -0.99 1.68 -8.41
CA LEU A 37 -1.30 2.59 -7.30
C LEU A 37 -2.82 2.83 -7.23
N THR A 38 -3.43 3.24 -8.35
CA THR A 38 -4.87 3.52 -8.43
C THR A 38 -5.72 2.28 -8.11
N LYS A 39 -5.31 1.08 -8.55
CA LYS A 39 -5.99 -0.18 -8.17
C LYS A 39 -6.00 -0.37 -6.66
N ASN A 40 -4.86 -0.20 -5.98
CA ASN A 40 -4.80 -0.34 -4.52
C ASN A 40 -5.62 0.74 -3.80
N TYR A 41 -5.65 1.97 -4.32
CA TYR A 41 -6.53 3.03 -3.84
C TYR A 41 -8.01 2.63 -3.94
N TYR A 42 -8.49 2.15 -5.09
CA TYR A 42 -9.90 1.73 -5.23
C TYR A 42 -10.27 0.55 -4.32
N HIS A 43 -9.33 -0.37 -4.07
CA HIS A 43 -9.56 -1.44 -3.10
C HIS A 43 -9.66 -0.90 -1.68
N LEU A 44 -8.79 0.04 -1.29
CA LEU A 44 -8.84 0.69 0.00
C LEU A 44 -10.16 1.46 0.19
N GLU A 45 -10.55 2.26 -0.79
CA GLU A 45 -11.80 3.02 -0.77
C GLU A 45 -13.01 2.10 -0.56
N LYS A 46 -13.10 1.00 -1.32
CA LYS A 46 -14.17 0.02 -1.16
C LYS A 46 -14.22 -0.58 0.24
N LEU A 47 -13.07 -0.91 0.83
CA LEU A 47 -13.00 -1.41 2.19
C LEU A 47 -13.54 -0.36 3.16
N LEU A 48 -13.08 0.88 3.07
CA LEU A 48 -13.47 1.97 3.98
C LEU A 48 -14.96 2.35 3.86
N VAL A 49 -15.49 2.46 2.63
CA VAL A 49 -16.92 2.78 2.40
C VAL A 49 -17.84 1.71 2.98
N CYS A 50 -17.47 0.43 2.88
CA CYS A 50 -18.21 -0.65 3.53
C CYS A 50 -18.28 -0.50 5.06
N PHE A 51 -17.32 0.19 5.68
CA PHE A 51 -17.27 0.40 7.13
C PHE A 51 -17.98 1.68 7.58
N GLU A 52 -18.03 2.72 6.74
CA GLU A 52 -18.68 3.99 7.10
C GLU A 52 -20.21 3.86 7.27
N GLY A 53 -20.85 2.89 6.59
CA GLY A 53 -22.30 2.66 6.67
C GLY A 53 -22.83 2.22 8.04
N PHE A 54 -21.96 1.80 8.97
CA PHE A 54 -22.36 1.21 10.25
C PHE A 54 -21.91 2.02 11.48
N GLY A 55 -21.20 3.14 11.28
CA GLY A 55 -20.68 3.99 12.34
C GLY A 55 -19.57 3.34 13.19
N ASN A 56 -18.83 4.17 13.94
CA ASN A 56 -17.68 3.72 14.75
C ASN A 56 -18.03 2.72 15.87
N VAL A 57 -19.32 2.57 16.20
CA VAL A 57 -19.80 1.69 17.28
C VAL A 57 -19.77 0.21 16.86
N LEU A 58 -20.11 -0.09 15.61
CA LEU A 58 -20.15 -1.47 15.11
C LEU A 58 -18.81 -1.90 14.47
N ARG A 59 -17.84 -1.00 14.37
CA ARG A 59 -16.52 -1.24 13.78
C ARG A 59 -15.82 -2.51 14.34
N PRO A 60 -15.74 -2.73 15.66
CA PRO A 60 -15.05 -3.93 16.19
C PRO A 60 -15.81 -5.24 15.91
N ILE A 61 -17.10 -5.15 15.58
CA ILE A 61 -17.97 -6.31 15.31
C ILE A 61 -17.96 -6.66 13.82
N LEU A 62 -17.82 -5.65 12.97
CA LEU A 62 -17.92 -5.77 11.51
C LEU A 62 -16.58 -5.85 10.79
N ILE A 63 -15.50 -5.34 11.41
CA ILE A 63 -14.16 -5.43 10.86
C ILE A 63 -13.48 -6.67 11.44
N SER A 64 -13.23 -7.66 10.57
CA SER A 64 -12.38 -8.79 10.92
C SER A 64 -10.90 -8.39 10.94
N GLU A 65 -10.07 -9.13 11.68
CA GLU A 65 -8.61 -8.99 11.64
C GLU A 65 -8.07 -9.10 10.20
N GLU A 66 -8.71 -9.92 9.36
CA GLU A 66 -8.40 -10.02 7.93
C GLU A 66 -8.64 -8.70 7.19
N SER A 67 -9.72 -7.99 7.50
CA SER A 67 -10.04 -6.69 6.91
C SER A 67 -9.03 -5.61 7.32
N GLU A 68 -8.55 -5.63 8.57
CA GLU A 68 -7.50 -4.70 9.04
C GLU A 68 -6.17 -4.95 8.33
N LYS A 69 -5.77 -6.21 8.20
CA LYS A 69 -4.58 -6.61 7.43
C LYS A 69 -4.71 -6.21 5.97
N ASP A 70 -5.91 -6.33 5.39
CA ASP A 70 -6.18 -5.92 4.02
C ASP A 70 -6.05 -4.42 3.82
N ILE A 71 -6.60 -3.60 4.72
CA ILE A 71 -6.41 -2.15 4.71
C ILE A 71 -4.92 -1.80 4.75
N LEU A 72 -4.19 -2.37 5.72
CA LEU A 72 -2.76 -2.12 5.89
C LEU A 72 -1.98 -2.49 4.62
N ARG A 73 -2.27 -3.66 4.03
CA ARG A 73 -1.66 -4.12 2.78
C ARG A 73 -1.94 -3.16 1.60
N ARG A 74 -3.18 -2.66 1.46
CA ARG A 74 -3.49 -1.69 0.39
C ARG A 74 -2.73 -0.38 0.58
N CYS A 75 -2.67 0.14 1.80
CA CYS A 75 -1.89 1.34 2.12
C CYS A 75 -0.40 1.14 1.83
N ALA A 76 0.18 0.01 2.27
CA ALA A 76 1.59 -0.30 2.03
C ALA A 76 1.92 -0.38 0.52
N ASN A 77 1.05 -1.02 -0.28
CA ASN A 77 1.22 -1.06 -1.73
C ASN A 77 1.13 0.32 -2.37
N ILE A 78 0.20 1.19 -1.95
CA ILE A 78 0.11 2.58 -2.43
C ILE A 78 1.42 3.31 -2.16
N ALA A 79 1.96 3.20 -0.94
CA ALA A 79 3.23 3.80 -0.57
C ALA A 79 4.39 3.24 -1.40
N ASN A 80 4.45 1.93 -1.60
CA ASN A 80 5.45 1.29 -2.46
C ASN A 80 5.40 1.83 -3.88
N PHE A 81 4.23 1.87 -4.54
CA PHE A 81 4.15 2.40 -5.90
C PHE A 81 4.47 3.89 -5.97
N ALA A 82 4.08 4.69 -4.97
CA ALA A 82 4.48 6.09 -4.89
C ALA A 82 6.00 6.25 -4.74
N MET A 83 6.62 5.41 -3.90
CA MET A 83 8.08 5.36 -3.71
C MET A 83 8.79 4.97 -5.01
N MET A 84 8.34 3.94 -5.71
CA MET A 84 8.89 3.51 -7.02
C MET A 84 8.79 4.63 -8.06
N ILE A 85 7.68 5.39 -8.06
CA ILE A 85 7.54 6.57 -8.92
C ILE A 85 8.56 7.64 -8.52
N ALA A 86 8.74 7.93 -7.22
CA ALA A 86 9.74 8.89 -6.78
C ALA A 86 11.15 8.45 -7.21
N ASP A 87 11.48 7.17 -7.03
CA ASP A 87 12.76 6.56 -7.39
C ASP A 87 13.04 6.66 -8.90
N ASN A 88 12.10 6.27 -9.76
CA ASN A 88 12.26 6.34 -11.23
C ASN A 88 12.44 7.77 -11.76
N TYR A 89 12.16 8.81 -10.95
CA TYR A 89 12.38 10.21 -11.29
C TYR A 89 13.53 10.84 -10.47
N GLY A 90 14.36 10.03 -9.80
CA GLY A 90 15.55 10.47 -9.06
C GLY A 90 15.25 11.10 -7.70
N GLY A 91 14.02 10.97 -7.19
CA GLY A 91 13.58 11.60 -5.95
C GLY A 91 14.19 11.00 -4.68
N LEU A 92 14.74 9.78 -4.76
CA LEU A 92 15.45 9.13 -3.65
C LEU A 92 16.97 9.41 -3.64
N GLY A 93 17.48 10.09 -4.69
CA GLY A 93 18.91 10.31 -4.90
C GLY A 93 19.60 9.09 -5.51
N ASP A 94 20.80 9.31 -6.04
CA ASP A 94 21.75 8.23 -6.32
C ASP A 94 22.49 7.94 -5.00
N GLU A 95 22.56 6.67 -4.57
CA GLU A 95 23.48 6.28 -3.49
C GLU A 95 24.95 6.57 -3.86
#